data_AF-A0A512DTD7-F1
#
_entry.id   AF-A0A512DTD7-F1
#
_cell.length_a   1.000
_cell.length_b   1.000
_cell.length_c   1.000
_cell.angle_alpha   90.00
_cell.angle_beta   90.00
_cell.angle_gamma   90.00
#
_symmetry.space_group_name_H-M   'P 1'
#
loop_
_entity.id
_entity.type
_entity.pdbx_description
1 polymer ?
#
loop_
_entity_poly.entity_id
_entity_poly.type
_entity_poly.pdbx_seq_one_letter_code
_entity_poly.pdbx_strand_id
1 'polypeptide(L)'
;MTGTPSSETNGILERIHKDRWEEARSNGEPAVIDHLHDAIADYLAGFEADWRDAYPGVDAATLMEMVDPVDPRQAELLPVVRYAVKRRLAGRSPDYWDHATLLELAVLANDAAAAGDALTSALAAIREPWEPETSARNLRLIRDVRVQRGISADWIRTIEEQLAAAAGQVAAGRLPD
;
A
#
# COMPACT_ATOMS: atom_id res chain seq x y z
N MET A 1 28.40 4.58 4.45
CA MET A 1 27.85 3.20 4.52
C MET A 1 27.02 3.11 5.78
N THR A 2 25.70 2.97 5.67
CA THR A 2 24.86 2.15 6.56
C THR A 2 23.42 2.13 6.04
N GLY A 3 23.00 0.97 5.54
CA GLY A 3 21.62 0.51 5.47
C GLY A 3 20.73 1.12 4.39
N THR A 4 20.63 0.47 3.24
CA THR A 4 19.38 0.52 2.46
C THR A 4 18.26 0.03 3.38
N PRO A 5 17.14 0.76 3.56
CA PRO A 5 16.04 0.30 4.38
C PRO A 5 15.55 -1.05 3.86
N SER A 6 15.54 -2.06 4.74
CA SER A 6 14.97 -3.36 4.39
C SER A 6 13.43 -3.25 4.36
N SER A 7 12.75 -4.19 3.71
CA SER A 7 11.29 -4.28 3.75
C SER A 7 10.71 -4.34 5.17
N GLU A 8 11.45 -4.93 6.12
CA GLU A 8 11.14 -4.88 7.56
C GLU A 8 11.25 -3.47 8.16
N THR A 9 12.25 -2.69 7.74
CA THR A 9 12.45 -1.30 8.20
C THR A 9 11.37 -0.38 7.63
N ASN A 10 10.99 -0.57 6.36
CA ASN A 10 9.88 0.15 5.75
C ASN A 10 8.55 -0.22 6.40
N GLY A 11 8.29 -1.51 6.66
CA GLY A 11 7.07 -1.95 7.33
C GLY A 11 6.89 -1.43 8.76
N ILE A 12 7.99 -1.14 9.49
CA ILE A 12 7.93 -0.49 10.81
C ILE A 12 7.72 1.03 10.68
N LEU A 13 8.42 1.69 9.75
CA LEU A 13 8.25 3.13 9.49
C LEU A 13 6.85 3.45 8.99
N GLU A 14 6.34 2.66 8.06
CA GLU A 14 4.99 2.78 7.50
C GLU A 14 3.94 2.66 8.62
N ARG A 15 4.12 1.72 9.55
CA ARG A 15 3.24 1.54 10.72
C ARG A 15 3.33 2.70 11.70
N ILE A 16 4.53 3.22 11.98
CA ILE A 16 4.74 4.38 12.85
C ILE A 16 4.13 5.65 12.26
N HIS A 17 4.30 5.89 10.95
CA HIS A 17 3.73 7.07 10.30
C HIS A 17 2.20 6.95 10.17
N LYS A 18 1.67 5.75 9.88
CA LYS A 18 0.23 5.48 9.84
C LYS A 18 -0.42 5.60 11.22
N ASP A 19 0.17 5.02 12.27
CA ASP A 19 -0.36 5.10 13.64
C ASP A 19 -0.36 6.57 14.14
N ARG A 20 0.72 7.33 13.87
CA ARG A 20 0.78 8.76 14.23
C ARG A 20 -0.19 9.61 13.42
N TRP A 21 -0.43 9.28 12.15
CA TRP A 21 -1.43 9.95 11.33
C TRP A 21 -2.84 9.69 11.86
N GLU A 22 -3.20 8.44 12.19
CA GLU A 22 -4.50 8.10 12.77
C GLU A 22 -4.75 8.83 14.11
N GLU A 23 -3.72 8.88 14.97
CA GLU A 23 -3.78 9.54 16.28
C GLU A 23 -3.97 11.06 16.14
N ALA A 24 -3.16 11.72 15.34
CA ALA A 24 -3.24 13.17 15.22
C ALA A 24 -4.38 13.68 14.34
N ARG A 25 -4.86 12.86 13.40
CA ARG A 25 -6.14 13.09 12.74
C ARG A 25 -7.27 13.14 13.78
N SER A 26 -7.24 12.25 14.77
CA SER A 26 -8.24 12.23 15.85
C SER A 26 -8.12 13.47 16.76
N ASN A 27 -6.94 14.08 16.84
CA ASN A 27 -6.67 15.25 17.68
C ASN A 27 -6.73 16.60 16.95
N GLY A 28 -6.82 16.62 15.61
CA GLY A 28 -6.85 17.84 14.80
C GLY A 28 -5.51 18.61 14.77
N GLU A 29 -4.38 17.91 14.88
CA GLU A 29 -3.06 18.53 15.08
C GLU A 29 -2.38 18.95 13.76
N PRO A 30 -2.06 20.24 13.55
CA PRO A 30 -1.38 20.72 12.34
C PRO A 30 0.01 20.10 12.10
N ALA A 31 0.73 19.75 13.18
CA ALA A 31 2.08 19.18 13.13
C ALA A 31 2.14 17.84 12.37
N VAL A 32 1.01 17.15 12.21
CA VAL A 32 0.96 15.86 11.51
C VAL A 32 0.84 16.00 10.01
N ILE A 33 0.33 17.11 9.52
CA ILE A 33 0.40 17.42 8.09
C ILE A 33 1.87 17.63 7.69
N ASP A 34 2.65 18.32 8.52
CA ASP A 34 4.08 18.51 8.27
C ASP A 34 4.84 17.17 8.30
N HIS A 35 4.60 16.32 9.30
CA HIS A 35 5.20 14.98 9.35
C HIS A 35 4.78 14.07 8.18
N LEU A 36 3.56 14.22 7.67
CA LEU A 36 3.11 13.49 6.49
C LEU A 36 3.87 13.94 5.23
N HIS A 37 4.07 15.24 5.05
CA HIS A 37 4.87 15.76 3.93
C HIS A 37 6.34 15.34 4.01
N ASP A 38 6.94 15.35 5.19
CA ASP A 38 8.31 14.88 5.40
C ASP A 38 8.44 13.39 5.02
N ALA A 39 7.51 12.55 5.48
CA ALA A 39 7.49 11.13 5.14
C ALA A 39 7.34 10.91 3.63
N ILE A 40 6.44 11.65 2.96
CA ILE A 40 6.29 11.60 1.50
C ILE A 40 7.62 11.95 0.82
N ALA A 41 8.33 12.98 1.28
CA ALA A 41 9.60 13.39 0.71
C ALA A 41 10.69 12.33 0.88
N ASP A 42 10.78 11.70 2.06
CA ASP A 42 11.75 10.63 2.33
C ASP A 42 11.49 9.39 1.46
N TYR A 43 10.24 8.95 1.33
CA TYR A 43 9.88 7.82 0.49
C TYR A 43 10.11 8.10 -1.00
N LEU A 44 9.81 9.31 -1.46
CA LEU A 44 10.13 9.74 -2.83
C LEU A 44 11.64 9.71 -3.08
N ALA A 45 12.44 10.26 -2.17
CA ALA A 45 13.90 10.26 -2.30
C ALA A 45 14.46 8.82 -2.33
N GLY A 46 13.90 7.92 -1.51
CA GLY A 46 14.24 6.50 -1.52
C GLY A 46 13.92 5.83 -2.86
N PHE A 47 12.72 6.09 -3.41
CA PHE A 47 12.30 5.56 -4.71
C PHE A 47 13.16 6.11 -5.86
N GLU A 48 13.46 7.40 -5.85
CA GLU A 48 14.28 8.04 -6.88
C GLU A 48 15.73 7.56 -6.85
N ALA A 49 16.26 7.22 -5.68
CA ALA A 49 17.60 6.66 -5.53
C ALA A 49 17.73 5.25 -6.11
N ASP A 50 16.69 4.41 -6.02
CA ASP A 50 16.62 3.10 -6.68
C ASP A 50 15.19 2.76 -7.13
N TRP A 51 14.83 3.24 -8.33
CA TRP A 51 13.49 3.04 -8.89
C TRP A 51 13.11 1.57 -9.14
N ARG A 52 14.07 0.64 -9.05
CA ARG A 52 13.80 -0.81 -9.21
C ARG A 52 13.17 -1.40 -7.96
N ASP A 53 13.31 -0.74 -6.81
CA ASP A 53 12.57 -1.06 -5.60
C ASP A 53 11.26 -0.28 -5.59
N ALA A 54 10.14 -0.96 -5.78
CA ALA A 54 8.83 -0.32 -5.92
C ALA A 54 8.22 0.09 -4.56
N TYR A 55 8.74 -0.44 -3.44
CA TYR A 55 8.09 -0.27 -2.14
C TYR A 55 8.08 1.17 -1.63
N PRO A 56 9.20 1.93 -1.66
CA PRO A 56 9.14 3.35 -1.28
C PRO A 56 8.19 4.16 -2.17
N GLY A 57 8.06 3.77 -3.44
CA GLY A 57 7.17 4.45 -4.38
C GLY A 57 5.68 4.23 -4.08
N VAL A 58 5.26 3.01 -3.71
CA VAL A 58 3.87 2.75 -3.32
C VAL A 58 3.55 3.38 -1.96
N ASP A 59 4.47 3.33 -1.00
CA ASP A 59 4.33 3.98 0.30
C ASP A 59 4.11 5.49 0.14
N ALA A 60 4.94 6.15 -0.69
CA ALA A 60 4.75 7.56 -1.03
C ALA A 60 3.38 7.82 -1.65
N ALA A 61 2.95 7.01 -2.62
CA ALA A 61 1.66 7.19 -3.30
C ALA A 61 0.47 7.01 -2.34
N THR A 62 0.57 6.08 -1.38
CA THR A 62 -0.44 5.87 -0.35
C THR A 62 -0.49 7.04 0.62
N LEU A 63 0.65 7.56 1.08
CA LEU A 63 0.66 8.75 1.93
C LEU A 63 0.14 10.00 1.20
N MET A 64 0.44 10.14 -0.09
CA MET A 64 -0.11 11.18 -0.96
C MET A 64 -1.64 11.12 -1.06
N GLU A 65 -2.24 9.92 -1.03
CA GLU A 65 -3.69 9.74 -0.99
C GLU A 65 -4.29 10.32 0.29
N MET A 66 -3.54 10.30 1.40
CA MET A 66 -4.01 10.76 2.72
C MET A 66 -4.04 12.28 2.85
N VAL A 67 -3.30 13.02 2.02
CA VAL A 67 -3.29 14.49 1.97
C VAL A 67 -4.63 14.99 1.43
N ASP A 68 -5.21 16.04 2.00
CA ASP A 68 -6.47 16.64 1.52
C ASP A 68 -6.26 18.11 1.10
N PRO A 69 -6.37 18.45 -0.20
CA PRO A 69 -6.66 17.56 -1.33
C PRO A 69 -5.52 16.59 -1.63
N VAL A 70 -5.82 15.49 -2.34
CA VAL A 70 -4.82 14.48 -2.76
C VAL A 70 -3.62 15.16 -3.41
N ASP A 71 -2.41 14.74 -3.04
CA ASP A 71 -1.19 15.28 -3.64
C ASP A 71 -1.18 15.00 -5.16
N PRO A 72 -1.12 16.04 -6.02
CA PRO A 72 -1.22 15.87 -7.46
C PRO A 72 -0.07 15.02 -8.05
N ARG A 73 1.09 14.95 -7.37
CA ARG A 73 2.23 14.14 -7.81
C ARG A 73 1.91 12.64 -7.82
N GLN A 74 0.90 12.21 -7.07
CA GLN A 74 0.48 10.81 -7.03
C GLN A 74 0.12 10.29 -8.43
N ALA A 75 -0.61 11.09 -9.21
CA ALA A 75 -1.05 10.70 -10.55
C ALA A 75 0.14 10.45 -11.51
N GLU A 76 1.23 11.19 -11.32
CA GLU A 76 2.47 11.05 -12.10
C GLU A 76 3.31 9.87 -11.60
N LEU A 77 3.32 9.62 -10.28
CA LEU A 77 4.09 8.57 -9.64
C LEU A 77 3.54 7.16 -9.92
N LEU A 78 2.22 6.99 -9.86
CA LEU A 78 1.54 5.69 -10.02
C LEU A 78 2.00 4.87 -11.25
N PRO A 79 2.05 5.41 -12.48
CA PRO A 79 2.51 4.64 -13.64
C PRO A 79 3.99 4.23 -13.54
N VAL A 80 4.83 5.03 -12.89
CA VAL A 80 6.27 4.75 -12.72
C VAL A 80 6.48 3.60 -11.74
N VAL A 81 5.83 3.65 -10.57
CA VAL A 81 5.91 2.58 -9.56
C VAL A 81 5.29 1.29 -10.11
N ARG A 82 4.17 1.39 -10.84
CA ARG A 82 3.55 0.25 -11.52
C ARG A 82 4.49 -0.40 -12.53
N TYR A 83 5.26 0.40 -13.28
CA TYR A 83 6.26 -0.14 -14.19
C TYR A 83 7.37 -0.85 -13.42
N ALA A 84 7.90 -0.25 -12.35
CA ALA A 84 8.93 -0.84 -11.51
C ALA A 84 8.52 -2.22 -10.96
N VAL A 85 7.33 -2.33 -10.36
CA VAL A 85 6.85 -3.61 -9.81
C VAL A 85 6.59 -4.64 -10.92
N LYS A 86 6.08 -4.24 -12.09
CA LYS A 86 5.94 -5.15 -13.24
C LYS A 86 7.29 -5.68 -13.74
N ARG A 87 8.36 -4.89 -13.66
CA ARG A 87 9.72 -5.35 -13.98
C ARG A 87 10.24 -6.37 -12.97
N ARG A 88 9.89 -6.22 -11.68
CA ARG A 88 10.20 -7.21 -10.63
C ARG A 88 9.43 -8.50 -10.85
N LEU A 89 8.13 -8.41 -11.15
CA LEU A 89 7.26 -9.55 -11.44
C LEU A 89 7.71 -10.36 -12.66
N ALA A 90 8.24 -9.70 -13.68
CA ALA A 90 8.83 -10.35 -14.85
C ALA A 90 10.19 -11.04 -14.53
N GLY A 91 10.71 -10.88 -13.32
CA GLY A 91 11.88 -11.57 -12.80
C GLY A 91 11.61 -13.02 -12.45
N ARG A 92 12.62 -13.69 -11.87
CA ARG A 92 12.59 -15.15 -11.66
C ARG A 92 11.78 -15.64 -10.46
N SER A 93 11.44 -14.77 -9.52
CA SER A 93 10.80 -15.17 -8.26
C SER A 93 9.97 -14.04 -7.67
N PRO A 94 8.86 -13.66 -8.32
CA PRO A 94 7.89 -12.76 -7.70
C PRO A 94 7.38 -13.36 -6.38
N ASP A 95 7.17 -12.51 -5.39
CA ASP A 95 6.58 -12.89 -4.11
C ASP A 95 5.21 -12.25 -3.89
N TYR A 96 4.60 -12.54 -2.73
CA TYR A 96 3.34 -11.95 -2.30
C TYR A 96 3.35 -10.42 -2.40
N TRP A 97 4.45 -9.78 -1.99
CA TRP A 97 4.54 -8.32 -1.87
C TRP A 97 4.59 -7.63 -3.22
N ASP A 98 5.18 -8.27 -4.24
CA ASP A 98 5.12 -7.76 -5.61
C ASP A 98 3.65 -7.73 -6.12
N HIS A 99 2.85 -8.75 -5.81
CA HIS A 99 1.44 -8.81 -6.19
C HIS A 99 0.56 -7.87 -5.35
N ALA A 100 0.79 -7.81 -4.03
CA ALA A 100 0.09 -6.90 -3.13
C ALA A 100 0.37 -5.42 -3.47
N THR A 101 1.60 -5.10 -3.88
CA THR A 101 1.95 -3.76 -4.37
C THR A 101 1.17 -3.41 -5.66
N LEU A 102 1.05 -4.35 -6.59
CA LEU A 102 0.20 -4.13 -7.79
C LEU A 102 -1.27 -3.90 -7.43
N LEU A 103 -1.78 -4.64 -6.44
CA LEU A 103 -3.14 -4.49 -5.94
C LEU A 103 -3.34 -3.08 -5.37
N GLU A 104 -2.46 -2.63 -4.48
CA GLU A 104 -2.53 -1.29 -3.87
C GLU A 104 -2.43 -0.18 -4.93
N LEU A 105 -1.53 -0.31 -5.91
CA LEU A 105 -1.42 0.64 -7.02
C LEU A 105 -2.64 0.67 -7.94
N ALA A 106 -3.36 -0.46 -8.10
CA ALA A 106 -4.61 -0.50 -8.84
C ALA A 106 -5.73 0.19 -8.06
N VAL A 107 -5.77 -0.01 -6.73
CA VAL A 107 -6.69 0.68 -5.83
C VAL A 107 -6.48 2.19 -5.83
N LEU A 108 -5.24 2.65 -5.68
CA LEU A 108 -4.90 4.07 -5.76
C LEU A 108 -5.29 4.67 -7.11
N ALA A 109 -5.05 3.97 -8.23
CA ALA A 109 -5.46 4.42 -9.56
C ALA A 109 -6.98 4.30 -9.85
N ASN A 110 -7.78 3.85 -8.88
CA ASN A 110 -9.22 3.60 -9.03
C ASN A 110 -9.56 2.63 -10.19
N ASP A 111 -8.71 1.61 -10.39
CA ASP A 111 -8.85 0.58 -11.42
C ASP A 111 -9.28 -0.74 -10.79
N ALA A 112 -10.60 -0.91 -10.62
CA ALA A 112 -11.18 -2.08 -9.96
C ALA A 112 -10.90 -3.40 -10.71
N ALA A 113 -10.80 -3.36 -12.04
CA ALA A 113 -10.52 -4.55 -12.83
C ALA A 113 -9.07 -5.03 -12.60
N ALA A 114 -8.10 -4.11 -12.71
CA ALA A 114 -6.71 -4.45 -12.43
C ALA A 114 -6.49 -4.86 -10.97
N ALA A 115 -7.25 -4.28 -10.04
CA ALA A 115 -7.22 -4.69 -8.64
C ALA A 115 -7.73 -6.12 -8.45
N GLY A 116 -8.80 -6.54 -9.14
CA GLY A 116 -9.28 -7.93 -9.11
C GLY A 116 -8.25 -8.94 -9.61
N ASP A 117 -7.57 -8.64 -10.72
CA ASP A 117 -6.51 -9.49 -11.27
C ASP A 117 -5.31 -9.60 -10.31
N ALA A 118 -4.91 -8.47 -9.72
CA ALA A 118 -3.81 -8.42 -8.76
C ALA A 118 -4.16 -9.14 -7.44
N LEU A 119 -5.40 -9.01 -6.95
CA LEU A 119 -5.89 -9.72 -5.78
C LEU A 119 -5.78 -11.23 -5.97
N THR A 120 -6.27 -11.75 -7.10
CA THR A 120 -6.20 -13.19 -7.42
C THR A 120 -4.77 -13.70 -7.33
N SER A 121 -3.82 -12.94 -7.88
CA SER A 121 -2.40 -13.28 -7.83
C SER A 121 -1.81 -13.19 -6.43
N ALA A 122 -2.20 -12.17 -5.65
CA ALA A 122 -1.74 -11.98 -4.27
C ALA A 122 -2.25 -13.12 -3.37
N LEU A 123 -3.53 -13.49 -3.48
CA LEU A 123 -4.13 -14.59 -2.71
C LEU A 123 -3.40 -15.91 -2.97
N ALA A 124 -3.08 -16.21 -4.23
CA ALA A 124 -2.34 -17.41 -4.60
C ALA A 124 -0.88 -17.44 -4.10
N ALA A 125 -0.32 -16.28 -3.75
CA ALA A 125 1.06 -16.12 -3.29
C ALA A 125 1.19 -16.04 -1.75
N ILE A 126 0.08 -16.09 -1.00
CA ILE A 126 0.11 -16.00 0.46
C ILE A 126 0.89 -17.20 1.05
N ARG A 127 1.78 -16.91 1.98
CA ARG A 127 2.53 -17.89 2.77
C ARG A 127 2.25 -17.75 4.25
N GLU A 128 2.00 -16.53 4.70
CA GLU A 128 1.83 -16.21 6.10
C GLU A 128 0.53 -15.42 6.32
N PRO A 129 -0.17 -15.59 7.46
CA PRO A 129 -1.45 -14.91 7.67
C PRO A 129 -1.32 -13.39 7.78
N TRP A 130 -0.16 -12.89 8.23
CA TRP A 130 0.08 -11.46 8.40
C TRP A 130 0.28 -10.71 7.07
N GLU A 131 0.61 -11.42 5.98
CA GLU A 131 0.75 -10.86 4.63
C GLU A 131 -0.57 -10.21 4.16
N PRO A 132 -1.70 -10.97 4.03
CA PRO A 132 -3.00 -10.41 3.65
C PRO A 132 -3.62 -9.49 4.70
N GLU A 133 -3.35 -9.69 6.00
CA GLU A 133 -3.79 -8.75 7.05
C GLU A 133 -3.21 -7.35 6.85
N THR A 134 -1.93 -7.28 6.49
CA THR A 134 -1.24 -6.00 6.26
C THR A 134 -1.81 -5.31 5.03
N SER A 135 -1.98 -6.03 3.92
CA SER A 135 -2.57 -5.44 2.71
C SER A 135 -4.03 -5.00 2.92
N ALA A 136 -4.85 -5.77 3.63
CA ALA A 136 -6.21 -5.37 3.97
C ALA A 136 -6.23 -4.05 4.77
N ARG A 137 -5.32 -3.89 5.74
CA ARG A 137 -5.16 -2.66 6.50
C ARG A 137 -4.79 -1.47 5.61
N ASN A 138 -3.87 -1.64 4.68
CA ASN A 138 -3.48 -0.58 3.75
C ASN A 138 -4.65 -0.13 2.86
N LEU A 139 -5.38 -1.08 2.28
CA LEU A 139 -6.56 -0.77 1.45
C LEU A 139 -7.67 -0.09 2.25
N ARG A 140 -7.84 -0.46 3.53
CA ARG A 140 -8.78 0.19 4.44
C ARG A 140 -8.50 1.68 4.62
N LEU A 141 -7.23 2.06 4.78
CA LEU A 141 -6.83 3.47 4.92
C LEU A 141 -7.26 4.27 3.69
N ILE A 142 -6.98 3.76 2.49
CA ILE A 142 -7.37 4.37 1.22
C ILE A 142 -8.91 4.48 1.15
N ARG A 143 -9.63 3.41 1.46
CA ARG A 143 -11.10 3.40 1.46
C ARG A 143 -11.66 4.43 2.42
N ASP A 144 -11.19 4.48 3.67
CA ASP A 144 -11.71 5.38 4.71
C ASP A 144 -11.53 6.84 4.32
N VAL A 145 -10.36 7.20 3.78
CA VAL A 145 -10.09 8.56 3.29
C VAL A 145 -11.01 8.93 2.10
N ARG A 146 -11.23 8.01 1.16
CA ARG A 146 -12.17 8.24 0.04
C ARG A 146 -13.61 8.42 0.51
N VAL A 147 -14.07 7.58 1.43
CA VAL A 147 -15.42 7.68 2.01
C VAL A 147 -15.64 9.03 2.69
N GLN A 148 -14.65 9.52 3.43
CA GLN A 148 -14.74 10.83 4.09
C GLN A 148 -14.82 11.99 3.08
N ARG A 149 -14.17 11.84 1.92
CA ARG A 149 -14.31 12.76 0.78
C ARG A 149 -15.63 12.59 0.01
N GLY A 150 -16.50 11.69 0.44
CA GLY A 150 -17.78 11.42 -0.23
C GLY A 150 -17.65 10.54 -1.49
N ILE A 151 -16.52 9.86 -1.68
CA ILE A 151 -16.27 8.98 -2.81
C ILE A 151 -16.67 7.55 -2.42
N SER A 152 -17.56 6.92 -3.19
CA SER A 152 -17.91 5.51 -2.98
C SER A 152 -16.70 4.62 -3.25
N ALA A 153 -16.44 3.71 -2.31
CA ALA A 153 -15.30 2.82 -2.31
C ALA A 153 -15.71 1.39 -1.88
N ASP A 154 -16.97 1.02 -2.12
CA ASP A 154 -17.54 -0.26 -1.69
C ASP A 154 -16.79 -1.48 -2.27
N TRP A 155 -16.27 -1.34 -3.48
CA TRP A 155 -15.50 -2.39 -4.13
C TRP A 155 -14.15 -2.64 -3.43
N ILE A 156 -13.54 -1.61 -2.82
CA ILE A 156 -12.31 -1.76 -2.04
C ILE A 156 -12.61 -2.59 -0.78
N ARG A 157 -13.75 -2.35 -0.12
CA ARG A 157 -14.20 -3.15 1.03
C ARG A 157 -14.31 -4.64 0.69
N THR A 158 -14.86 -4.97 -0.48
CA THR A 158 -14.96 -6.38 -0.93
C THR A 158 -13.58 -7.03 -1.11
N ILE A 159 -12.56 -6.27 -1.51
CA ILE A 159 -11.18 -6.77 -1.59
C ILE A 159 -10.59 -6.95 -0.18
N GLU A 160 -10.79 -5.97 0.72
CA GLU A 160 -10.36 -6.06 2.13
C GLU A 160 -10.91 -7.31 2.81
N GLU A 161 -12.21 -7.59 2.62
CA GLU A 161 -12.89 -8.76 3.20
C GLU A 161 -12.32 -10.09 2.68
N GLN A 162 -11.96 -10.17 1.40
CA GLN A 162 -11.32 -11.36 0.83
C GLN A 162 -9.92 -11.58 1.41
N LEU A 163 -9.11 -10.53 1.54
CA LEU A 163 -7.79 -10.60 2.17
C LEU A 163 -7.93 -11.03 3.64
N ALA A 164 -8.88 -10.47 4.39
CA ALA A 164 -9.11 -10.85 5.78
C ALA A 164 -9.59 -12.31 5.94
N ALA A 165 -10.44 -12.79 5.02
CA ALA A 165 -10.86 -14.19 5.00
C ALA A 165 -9.68 -15.13 4.73
N ALA A 166 -8.82 -14.78 3.76
CA ALA A 166 -7.62 -15.54 3.43
C ALA A 166 -6.63 -15.59 4.60
N ALA A 167 -6.43 -14.47 5.32
CA ALA A 167 -5.64 -14.43 6.54
C ALA A 167 -6.13 -15.47 7.57
N GLY A 168 -7.45 -15.50 7.82
CA GLY A 168 -8.08 -16.45 8.74
C GLY A 168 -7.97 -17.91 8.28
N GLN A 169 -7.97 -18.17 6.97
CA GLN A 169 -7.73 -19.52 6.42
C GLN A 169 -6.30 -19.98 6.67
N VAL A 170 -5.32 -19.14 6.36
CA VAL A 170 -3.89 -19.44 6.52
C VAL A 170 -3.52 -19.60 7.99
N ALA A 171 -4.03 -18.73 8.88
CA ALA A 171 -3.84 -18.86 10.33
C ALA A 171 -4.40 -20.18 10.89
N ALA A 172 -5.44 -20.73 10.24
CA ALA A 172 -6.02 -22.03 10.57
C ALA A 172 -5.33 -23.22 9.87
N GLY A 173 -4.23 -23.00 9.14
CA GLY A 173 -3.50 -24.03 8.40
C GLY A 173 -4.20 -24.51 7.13
N ARG A 174 -5.13 -23.72 6.57
CA ARG A 174 -5.80 -24.00 5.30
C ARG A 174 -5.18 -23.17 4.17
N LEU A 175 -5.17 -23.72 2.97
CA LEU A 175 -4.85 -22.93 1.78
C LEU A 175 -6.00 -21.94 1.51
N PRO A 176 -5.70 -20.68 1.13
CA PRO A 176 -6.71 -19.75 0.70
C PRO A 176 -7.31 -20.22 -0.63
N ASP A 177 -8.64 -20.15 -0.74
CA ASP A 177 -9.41 -20.57 -1.93
C ASP A 177 -9.39 -19.50 -3.03
#